data_AF-A0A523YQ15-F1
#
_entry.id   AF-A0A523YQ15-F1
#
_cell.length_a   1.000
_cell.length_b   1.000
_cell.length_c   1.000
_cell.angle_alpha   90.00
_cell.angle_beta   90.00
_cell.angle_gamma   90.00
#
_symmetry.space_group_name_H-M   'P 1'
#
loop_
_entity.id
_entity.type
_entity.pdbx_description
1 polymer ?
#
loop_
_entity_poly.entity_id
_entity_poly.type
_entity_poly.pdbx_seq_one_letter_code
_entity_poly.pdbx_strand_id
1 'polypeptide(L)'
;MAFEYPEVIINKGDDVTVDIFVKNKGKRDENVYFTISSAPPGWKTKIKTYSFSVMSVHVPEGDDKNVQFFAEPEKDTAPGVYEFKVDAKTEDGKLKVSHTLKITLREEEEKEKGKIELTTSYPVLQGPNDAKFEFSLDLRNKTDKENTFNLTYKGPKDWQINFKPPYEDKYISSLRLKDNESKSLNVEVTPDRFCKAGEYVIPVTISAGDSKAEAELKIIITGTYRLEAGTATGLLSLTTEKGEPGNISIYVKNTGSATIHNIEFLSIKPENWKVEFKPEKIEALETGSLKQVEVSIVPAQEALVGDYAVGLSIRGEKSSDDLEMRVTVKASAAWGWIGIGIIVLVILGLFGLFVSLGRR
;
A
#
# COMPACT_ATOMS: atom_id res chain seq x y z
N MET A 1 -25.44 7.16 49.57
CA MET A 1 -25.37 7.93 48.32
C MET A 1 -23.92 7.94 47.86
N ALA A 2 -23.65 7.76 46.58
CA ALA A 2 -22.33 7.95 45.97
C ALA A 2 -22.49 8.27 44.47
N PHE A 3 -21.57 9.04 43.88
CA PHE A 3 -21.48 9.18 42.42
C PHE A 3 -20.86 7.91 41.82
N GLU A 4 -21.35 7.49 40.65
CA GLU A 4 -20.72 6.43 39.87
C GLU A 4 -19.29 6.82 39.46
N TYR A 5 -19.15 8.06 38.98
CA TYR A 5 -17.89 8.65 38.57
C TYR A 5 -17.61 9.90 39.42
N PRO A 6 -16.70 9.86 40.40
CA PRO A 6 -16.42 11.00 41.28
C PRO A 6 -15.59 12.11 40.59
N GLU A 7 -14.94 11.81 39.47
CA GLU A 7 -14.19 12.76 38.65
C GLU A 7 -14.52 12.54 37.16
N VAL A 8 -14.82 13.62 36.43
CA VAL A 8 -15.19 13.59 35.01
C VAL A 8 -14.45 14.68 34.25
N ILE A 9 -14.11 14.42 32.99
CA ILE A 9 -13.47 15.38 32.09
C ILE A 9 -14.40 15.63 30.91
N ILE A 10 -14.71 16.90 30.63
CA ILE A 10 -15.53 17.31 29.48
C ILE A 10 -14.86 18.48 28.74
N ASN A 11 -15.24 18.69 27.47
CA ASN A 11 -14.75 19.82 26.70
C ASN A 11 -15.75 20.98 26.77
N LYS A 12 -15.28 22.21 26.52
CA LYS A 12 -16.15 23.38 26.46
C LYS A 12 -17.24 23.19 25.41
N GLY A 13 -18.50 23.37 25.82
CA GLY A 13 -19.68 23.16 24.97
C GLY A 13 -20.41 21.83 25.21
N ASP A 14 -19.78 20.86 25.88
CA ASP A 14 -20.42 19.61 26.29
C ASP A 14 -21.15 19.79 27.63
N ASP A 15 -22.28 19.09 27.81
CA ASP A 15 -22.91 18.87 29.11
C ASP A 15 -22.46 17.53 29.72
N VAL A 16 -22.70 17.36 31.01
CA VAL A 16 -22.39 16.11 31.71
C VAL A 16 -23.55 15.65 32.58
N THR A 17 -23.84 14.36 32.48
CA THR A 17 -24.81 13.66 33.34
C THR A 17 -24.08 12.51 34.04
N VAL A 18 -24.07 12.51 35.38
CA VAL A 18 -23.41 11.49 36.22
C VAL A 18 -24.44 10.82 37.12
N ASP A 19 -24.43 9.50 37.16
CA ASP A 19 -25.34 8.73 38.02
C ASP A 19 -24.95 8.83 39.50
N ILE A 20 -25.96 8.89 40.35
CA ILE A 20 -25.89 8.89 41.81
C ILE A 20 -26.65 7.66 42.30
N PHE A 21 -25.92 6.75 42.93
CA PHE A 21 -26.50 5.59 43.59
C PHE A 21 -26.90 5.90 45.04
N VAL A 22 -28.18 5.69 45.37
CA VAL A 22 -28.71 5.79 46.72
C VAL A 22 -29.13 4.42 47.19
N LYS A 23 -28.48 3.91 48.24
CA LYS A 23 -28.73 2.59 48.80
C LYS A 23 -29.28 2.72 50.22
N ASN A 24 -30.42 2.09 50.48
CA ASN A 24 -31.00 1.98 51.80
C ASN A 24 -30.59 0.65 52.45
N LYS A 25 -29.76 0.72 53.50
CA LYS A 25 -29.35 -0.45 54.29
C LYS A 25 -30.13 -0.56 55.61
N GLY A 26 -31.16 0.27 55.80
CA GLY A 26 -32.02 0.29 56.98
C GLY A 26 -33.06 -0.83 56.97
N LYS A 27 -33.96 -0.78 57.96
CA LYS A 27 -35.09 -1.73 58.14
C LYS A 27 -36.47 -1.11 57.87
N ARG A 28 -36.47 0.04 57.18
CA ARG A 28 -37.65 0.86 56.87
C ARG A 28 -37.36 1.59 55.57
N ASP A 29 -38.42 1.93 54.86
CA ASP A 29 -38.32 2.76 53.66
C ASP A 29 -37.88 4.18 54.03
N GLU A 30 -37.13 4.81 53.14
CA GLU A 30 -36.59 6.15 53.36
C GLU A 30 -36.87 7.07 52.16
N ASN A 31 -37.32 8.28 52.44
CA ASN A 31 -37.35 9.37 51.48
C ASN A 31 -36.05 10.16 51.59
N VAL A 32 -35.26 10.16 50.53
CA VAL A 32 -33.97 10.84 50.48
C VAL A 32 -34.10 12.11 49.65
N TYR A 33 -33.88 13.26 50.29
CA TYR A 33 -33.95 14.58 49.66
C TYR A 33 -32.55 15.07 49.30
N PHE A 34 -32.40 15.58 48.08
CA PHE A 34 -31.13 16.08 47.55
C PHE A 34 -31.05 17.60 47.63
N THR A 35 -29.85 18.12 47.83
CA THR A 35 -29.56 19.55 47.76
C THR A 35 -28.19 19.73 47.13
N ILE A 36 -28.11 20.54 46.08
CA ILE A 36 -26.82 20.94 45.49
C ILE A 36 -26.29 22.08 46.37
N SER A 37 -25.43 21.75 47.33
CA SER A 37 -24.97 22.68 48.36
C SER A 37 -23.84 23.59 47.89
N SER A 38 -23.12 23.19 46.83
CA SER A 38 -22.13 24.02 46.17
C SER A 38 -22.12 23.73 44.67
N ALA A 39 -22.34 24.77 43.87
CA ALA A 39 -22.14 24.77 42.43
C ALA A 39 -21.29 26.00 42.07
N PRO A 40 -20.16 25.84 41.36
CA PRO A 40 -19.35 26.97 40.94
C PRO A 40 -20.12 27.93 40.02
N PRO A 41 -19.82 29.24 40.02
CA PRO A 41 -20.43 30.19 39.10
C PRO A 41 -20.24 29.78 37.63
N GLY A 42 -21.22 30.10 36.78
CA GLY A 42 -21.19 29.76 35.36
C GLY A 42 -21.66 28.33 35.06
N TRP A 43 -22.30 27.63 35.98
CA TRP A 43 -22.82 26.29 35.74
C TRP A 43 -24.31 26.18 36.03
N LYS A 44 -25.05 25.55 35.11
CA LYS A 44 -26.43 25.13 35.33
C LYS A 44 -26.42 23.71 35.84
N THR A 45 -27.00 23.48 37.01
CA THR A 45 -27.02 22.15 37.64
C THR A 45 -28.44 21.74 38.05
N LYS A 46 -28.71 20.44 38.01
CA LYS A 46 -29.98 19.86 38.49
C LYS A 46 -29.80 18.39 38.82
N ILE A 47 -30.63 17.88 39.74
CA ILE A 47 -30.83 16.44 39.92
C ILE A 47 -32.03 16.04 39.06
N LYS A 48 -31.88 15.00 38.24
CA LYS A 48 -32.89 14.54 37.29
C LYS A 48 -32.97 13.01 37.21
N THR A 49 -34.07 12.52 36.67
CA THR A 49 -34.17 11.20 36.06
C THR A 49 -33.91 11.34 34.55
N TYR A 50 -34.07 10.25 33.81
CA TYR A 50 -34.03 10.27 32.35
C TYR A 50 -35.06 11.23 31.72
N SER A 51 -36.17 11.52 32.42
CA SER A 51 -37.31 12.26 31.85
C SER A 51 -37.60 13.61 32.52
N PHE A 52 -37.32 13.78 33.81
CA PHE A 52 -37.68 15.01 34.54
C PHE A 52 -36.75 15.29 35.73
N SER A 53 -36.76 16.54 36.22
CA SER A 53 -35.97 16.93 37.40
C SER A 53 -36.63 16.44 38.69
N VAL A 54 -35.82 16.02 39.67
CA VAL A 54 -36.31 15.51 40.95
C VAL A 54 -35.56 16.16 42.11
N MET A 55 -36.24 16.31 43.25
CA MET A 55 -35.64 16.81 44.49
C MET A 55 -35.50 15.72 45.56
N SER A 56 -36.13 14.58 45.35
CA SER A 56 -36.08 13.44 46.28
C SER A 56 -36.31 12.13 45.55
N VAL A 57 -35.92 11.03 46.21
CA VAL A 57 -36.20 9.67 45.76
C VAL A 57 -36.65 8.82 46.94
N HIS A 58 -37.68 8.02 46.73
CA HIS A 58 -38.12 7.01 47.69
C HIS A 58 -37.30 5.72 47.50
N VAL A 59 -36.67 5.24 48.57
CA VAL A 59 -35.80 4.07 48.56
C VAL A 59 -36.34 3.03 49.56
N PRO A 60 -36.96 1.94 49.08
CA PRO A 60 -37.49 0.89 49.95
C PRO A 60 -36.42 0.25 50.84
N GLU A 61 -36.85 -0.44 51.88
CA GLU A 61 -35.98 -1.24 52.73
C GLU A 61 -35.10 -2.21 51.91
N GLY A 62 -33.78 -2.15 52.11
CA GLY A 62 -32.82 -3.06 51.47
C GLY A 62 -32.52 -2.77 50.00
N ASP A 63 -33.25 -1.85 49.38
CA ASP A 63 -33.15 -1.51 47.96
C ASP A 63 -32.11 -0.41 47.67
N ASP A 64 -31.81 -0.26 46.37
CA ASP A 64 -31.12 0.90 45.83
C ASP A 64 -31.89 1.55 44.68
N LYS A 65 -31.63 2.84 44.49
CA LYS A 65 -32.18 3.67 43.42
C LYS A 65 -31.07 4.51 42.80
N ASN A 66 -31.26 4.84 41.52
CA ASN A 66 -30.37 5.69 40.76
C ASN A 66 -31.10 6.99 40.39
N VAL A 67 -30.44 8.12 40.61
CA VAL A 67 -30.82 9.45 40.11
C VAL A 67 -29.59 10.08 39.46
N GLN A 68 -29.77 11.07 38.58
CA GLN A 68 -28.66 11.64 37.83
C GLN A 68 -28.39 13.08 38.24
N PHE A 69 -27.12 13.43 38.40
CA PHE A 69 -26.66 14.81 38.49
C PHE A 69 -26.32 15.31 37.09
N PHE A 70 -26.93 16.43 36.71
CA PHE A 70 -26.64 17.12 35.46
C PHE A 70 -25.89 18.42 35.75
N ALA A 71 -24.84 18.69 34.98
CA ALA A 71 -24.15 19.97 34.96
C ALA A 71 -23.86 20.39 33.50
N GLU A 72 -24.13 21.66 33.20
CA GLU A 72 -23.87 22.27 31.90
C GLU A 72 -23.11 23.59 32.13
N PRO A 73 -21.92 23.76 31.55
CA PRO A 73 -21.18 25.01 31.64
C PRO A 73 -21.86 26.08 30.78
N GLU A 74 -21.97 27.29 31.30
CA GLU A 74 -22.41 28.45 30.54
C GLU A 74 -21.34 28.85 29.51
N LYS A 75 -21.74 29.56 28.45
CA LYS A 75 -20.89 29.87 27.28
C LYS A 75 -19.52 30.48 27.64
N ASP A 76 -19.48 31.30 28.69
CA ASP A 76 -18.31 32.07 29.09
C ASP A 76 -17.52 31.41 30.22
N THR A 77 -17.86 30.17 30.60
CA THR A 77 -17.13 29.40 31.60
C THR A 77 -15.71 29.10 31.10
N ALA A 78 -14.71 29.48 31.88
CA ALA A 78 -13.30 29.25 31.54
C ALA A 78 -12.90 27.78 31.74
N PRO A 79 -11.91 27.26 31.01
CA PRO A 79 -11.32 25.95 31.32
C PRO A 79 -10.79 25.91 32.76
N GLY A 80 -10.95 24.78 33.42
CA GLY A 80 -10.53 24.61 34.82
C GLY A 80 -11.13 23.39 35.49
N VAL A 81 -10.78 23.20 36.76
CA VAL A 81 -11.34 22.14 37.60
C VAL A 81 -12.42 22.73 38.50
N TYR A 82 -13.61 22.15 38.44
CA TYR A 82 -14.82 22.61 39.11
C TYR A 82 -15.31 21.54 40.10
N GLU A 83 -15.59 21.95 41.34
CA GLU A 83 -16.10 21.05 42.38
C GLU A 83 -17.56 21.32 42.69
N PHE A 84 -18.39 20.28 42.60
CA PHE A 84 -19.80 20.31 42.91
C PHE A 84 -20.06 19.49 44.18
N LYS A 85 -20.84 20.03 45.11
CA LYS A 85 -21.25 19.30 46.31
C LYS A 85 -22.74 19.01 46.27
N VAL A 86 -23.08 17.74 46.46
CA VAL A 86 -24.46 17.28 46.57
C VAL A 86 -24.65 16.63 47.93
N ASP A 87 -25.57 17.20 48.69
CA ASP A 87 -26.00 16.71 49.98
C ASP A 87 -27.27 15.87 49.81
N ALA A 88 -27.38 14.81 50.59
CA ALA A 88 -28.58 14.02 50.73
C ALA A 88 -28.96 13.87 52.20
N LYS A 89 -30.24 13.99 52.51
CA LYS A 89 -30.79 13.81 53.86
C LYS A 89 -32.08 13.00 53.87
N THR A 90 -32.29 12.23 54.93
CA THR A 90 -33.60 11.61 55.21
C THR A 90 -34.62 12.66 55.65
N GLU A 91 -35.90 12.32 55.55
CA GLU A 91 -37.02 13.19 55.95
C GLU A 91 -36.91 13.66 57.41
N ASP A 92 -36.51 12.76 58.32
CA ASP A 92 -36.28 13.06 59.74
C ASP A 92 -34.95 13.79 60.01
N GLY A 93 -34.13 13.97 58.98
CA GLY A 93 -32.83 14.64 59.04
C GLY A 93 -31.75 13.91 59.84
N LYS A 94 -31.97 12.66 60.29
CA LYS A 94 -30.99 11.92 61.09
C LYS A 94 -29.83 11.39 60.25
N LEU A 95 -30.11 10.95 59.03
CA LEU A 95 -29.07 10.55 58.08
C LEU A 95 -28.78 11.72 57.15
N LYS A 96 -27.52 12.12 57.11
CA LYS A 96 -27.00 13.15 56.21
C LYS A 96 -25.70 12.66 55.60
N VAL A 97 -25.53 12.91 54.32
CA VAL A 97 -24.29 12.59 53.60
C VAL A 97 -24.04 13.67 52.56
N SER A 98 -22.77 14.00 52.34
CA SER A 98 -22.34 14.95 51.32
C SER A 98 -21.28 14.27 50.46
N HIS A 99 -21.41 14.39 49.14
CA HIS A 99 -20.40 13.92 48.19
C HIS A 99 -19.98 15.05 47.26
N THR A 100 -18.72 14.99 46.85
CA THR A 100 -18.12 15.94 45.92
C THR A 100 -17.91 15.26 44.57
N LEU A 101 -18.33 15.93 43.50
CA LEU A 101 -18.03 15.57 42.12
C LEU A 101 -17.06 16.61 41.56
N LYS A 102 -15.95 16.16 40.97
CA LYS A 102 -15.02 17.04 40.27
C LYS A 102 -15.23 16.94 38.77
N ILE A 103 -15.32 18.09 38.10
CA ILE A 103 -15.46 18.17 36.65
C ILE A 103 -14.32 19.03 36.12
N THR A 104 -13.46 18.43 35.29
CA THR A 104 -12.42 19.15 34.58
C THR A 104 -12.97 19.61 33.23
N LEU A 105 -13.21 20.91 33.11
CA LEU A 105 -13.58 21.55 31.86
C LEU A 105 -12.29 21.87 31.11
N ARG A 106 -12.04 21.17 30.01
CA ARG A 106 -10.95 21.51 29.11
C ARG A 106 -11.41 22.56 28.12
N GLU A 107 -10.46 23.34 27.64
CA GLU A 107 -10.67 24.14 26.44
C GLU A 107 -11.15 23.21 25.33
N GLU A 108 -12.10 23.66 24.53
CA GLU A 108 -12.41 22.97 23.28
C GLU A 108 -11.09 22.90 22.53
N GLU A 109 -10.56 21.71 22.23
CA GLU A 109 -9.61 21.59 21.13
C GLU A 109 -10.36 22.21 19.96
N GLU A 110 -9.91 23.37 19.48
CA GLU A 110 -10.55 24.06 18.37
C GLU A 110 -10.84 23.04 17.26
N LYS A 111 -12.10 22.61 17.15
CA LYS A 111 -12.62 22.13 15.88
C LYS A 111 -12.65 23.37 15.02
N GLU A 112 -11.50 23.68 14.43
CA GLU A 112 -11.23 24.99 13.82
C GLU A 112 -12.35 25.24 12.80
N LYS A 113 -13.22 26.20 13.12
CA LYS A 113 -14.27 26.68 12.22
C LYS A 113 -13.57 27.27 11.00
N GLY A 114 -14.01 26.88 9.81
CA GLY A 114 -13.34 27.24 8.55
C GLY A 114 -12.41 26.18 7.97
N LYS A 115 -12.34 24.98 8.58
CA LYS A 115 -11.54 23.88 8.05
C LYS A 115 -12.22 23.12 6.90
N ILE A 116 -11.37 22.57 6.06
CA ILE A 116 -11.73 21.56 5.07
C ILE A 116 -11.70 20.22 5.82
N GLU A 117 -12.77 19.44 5.77
CA GLU A 117 -12.76 18.10 6.33
C GLU A 117 -12.45 17.08 5.24
N LEU A 118 -11.43 16.27 5.48
CA LEU A 118 -10.99 15.21 4.58
C LEU A 118 -10.85 13.92 5.37
N THR A 119 -11.61 12.89 4.98
CA THR A 119 -11.59 11.58 5.64
C THR A 119 -11.38 10.45 4.62
N THR A 120 -10.79 9.35 5.05
CA THR A 120 -10.72 8.10 4.25
C THR A 120 -10.95 6.90 5.16
N SER A 121 -11.70 5.92 4.67
CA SER A 121 -11.91 4.65 5.38
C SER A 121 -10.77 3.65 5.16
N TYR A 122 -9.97 3.83 4.10
CA TYR A 122 -8.92 2.89 3.70
C TYR A 122 -7.63 3.65 3.37
N PRO A 123 -6.93 4.22 4.37
CA PRO A 123 -5.70 4.99 4.14
C PRO A 123 -4.51 4.13 3.66
N VAL A 124 -4.61 2.79 3.78
CA VAL A 124 -3.54 1.86 3.40
C VAL A 124 -4.09 0.81 2.45
N LEU A 125 -3.47 0.65 1.29
CA LEU A 125 -3.74 -0.42 0.33
C LEU A 125 -2.47 -1.25 0.10
N GLN A 126 -2.63 -2.50 -0.32
CA GLN A 126 -1.51 -3.40 -0.59
C GLN A 126 -1.76 -4.24 -1.84
N GLY A 127 -0.70 -4.54 -2.59
CA GLY A 127 -0.79 -5.32 -3.82
C GLY A 127 0.51 -5.31 -4.63
N PRO A 128 0.55 -6.01 -5.77
CA PRO A 128 1.72 -6.05 -6.63
C PRO A 128 1.94 -4.72 -7.37
N ASN A 129 3.14 -4.54 -7.94
CA ASN A 129 3.53 -3.35 -8.71
C ASN A 129 2.82 -3.20 -10.07
N ASP A 130 2.12 -4.23 -10.56
CA ASP A 130 1.30 -4.21 -11.78
C ASP A 130 -0.19 -3.96 -11.51
N ALA A 131 -0.58 -3.77 -10.25
CA ALA A 131 -1.95 -3.43 -9.87
C ALA A 131 -2.22 -1.91 -9.95
N LYS A 132 -3.49 -1.58 -10.13
CA LYS A 132 -4.02 -0.22 -9.95
C LYS A 132 -4.64 -0.11 -8.56
N PHE A 133 -4.28 0.93 -7.83
CA PHE A 133 -4.79 1.20 -6.48
C PHE A 133 -5.76 2.38 -6.53
N GLU A 134 -6.85 2.30 -5.77
CA GLU A 134 -7.86 3.34 -5.74
C GLU A 134 -8.29 3.63 -4.30
N PHE A 135 -7.95 4.82 -3.81
CA PHE A 135 -8.36 5.30 -2.49
C PHE A 135 -9.65 6.10 -2.61
N SER A 136 -10.57 5.92 -1.66
CA SER A 136 -11.76 6.77 -1.52
C SER A 136 -11.54 7.80 -0.41
N LEU A 137 -11.73 9.06 -0.75
CA LEU A 137 -11.67 10.22 0.13
C LEU A 137 -13.04 10.90 0.17
N ASP A 138 -13.50 11.26 1.35
CA ASP A 138 -14.68 12.10 1.53
C ASP A 138 -14.23 13.52 1.89
N LEU A 139 -14.58 14.46 1.02
CA LEU A 139 -14.29 15.87 1.18
C LEU A 139 -15.56 16.61 1.59
N ARG A 140 -15.52 17.31 2.72
CA ARG A 140 -16.60 18.18 3.19
C ARG A 140 -16.13 19.62 3.34
N ASN A 141 -16.90 20.52 2.74
CA ASN A 141 -16.67 21.95 2.84
C ASN A 141 -17.30 22.51 4.13
N LYS A 142 -16.49 22.97 5.10
CA LYS A 142 -16.97 23.71 6.29
C LYS A 142 -16.43 25.13 6.36
N THR A 143 -16.34 25.79 5.20
CA THR A 143 -15.80 27.16 5.07
C THR A 143 -16.89 28.25 5.01
N ASP A 144 -18.15 27.91 5.31
CA ASP A 144 -19.32 28.80 5.34
C ASP A 144 -19.65 29.50 4.00
N LYS A 145 -19.03 29.05 2.90
CA LYS A 145 -19.28 29.54 1.54
C LYS A 145 -18.93 28.50 0.47
N GLU A 146 -19.45 28.70 -0.74
CA GLU A 146 -19.04 27.92 -1.91
C GLU A 146 -17.57 28.18 -2.24
N ASN A 147 -16.81 27.11 -2.45
CA ASN A 147 -15.39 27.18 -2.79
C ASN A 147 -15.03 26.19 -3.90
N THR A 148 -13.98 26.54 -4.65
CA THR A 148 -13.28 25.61 -5.53
C THR A 148 -12.03 25.12 -4.82
N PHE A 149 -11.96 23.81 -4.63
CA PHE A 149 -10.91 23.08 -3.96
C PHE A 149 -9.90 22.58 -4.98
N ASN A 150 -8.65 22.98 -4.85
CA ASN A 150 -7.54 22.45 -5.63
C ASN A 150 -7.06 21.13 -5.01
N LEU A 151 -6.79 20.15 -5.87
CA LEU A 151 -6.38 18.80 -5.49
C LEU A 151 -4.92 18.61 -5.91
N THR A 152 -4.05 18.33 -4.95
CA THR A 152 -2.61 18.14 -5.21
C THR A 152 -2.10 16.93 -4.44
N TYR A 153 -0.99 16.37 -4.92
CA TYR A 153 -0.34 15.23 -4.28
C TYR A 153 1.19 15.39 -4.34
N LYS A 154 1.87 14.65 -3.47
CA LYS A 154 3.31 14.41 -3.56
C LYS A 154 3.53 12.90 -3.63
N GLY A 155 3.98 12.40 -4.78
CA GLY A 155 4.13 10.97 -5.02
C GLY A 155 5.57 10.55 -5.27
N PRO A 156 5.84 9.23 -5.26
CA PRO A 156 7.08 8.67 -5.78
C PRO A 156 7.28 9.07 -7.25
N LYS A 157 8.56 9.14 -7.67
CA LYS A 157 8.91 9.47 -9.05
C LYS A 157 8.36 8.42 -10.01
N ASP A 158 7.91 8.87 -11.18
CA ASP A 158 7.44 8.02 -12.30
C ASP A 158 6.15 7.23 -12.02
N TRP A 159 5.49 7.45 -10.88
CA TRP A 159 4.16 6.92 -10.59
C TRP A 159 3.07 7.80 -11.20
N GLN A 160 2.00 7.18 -11.69
CA GLN A 160 0.83 7.92 -12.18
C GLN A 160 -0.20 8.03 -11.06
N ILE A 161 -0.48 9.26 -10.63
CA ILE A 161 -1.45 9.57 -9.58
C ILE A 161 -2.45 10.59 -10.13
N ASN A 162 -3.74 10.24 -10.09
CA ASN A 162 -4.81 11.08 -10.61
C ASN A 162 -6.00 11.11 -9.65
N PHE A 163 -6.70 12.24 -9.59
CA PHE A 163 -7.97 12.36 -8.88
C PHE A 163 -9.13 12.17 -9.86
N LYS A 164 -10.18 11.45 -9.47
CA LYS A 164 -11.41 11.28 -10.27
C LYS A 164 -12.65 11.15 -9.38
N PRO A 165 -13.85 11.51 -9.87
CA PRO A 165 -15.09 11.14 -9.22
C PRO A 165 -15.28 9.60 -9.17
N PRO A 166 -16.00 9.02 -8.20
CA PRO A 166 -16.10 7.57 -8.03
C PRO A 166 -16.71 6.77 -9.20
N TYR A 167 -17.44 7.44 -10.10
CA TYR A 167 -18.16 6.81 -11.22
C TYR A 167 -17.86 7.47 -12.56
N GLU A 168 -16.75 8.18 -12.67
CA GLU A 168 -16.33 8.84 -13.90
C GLU A 168 -14.88 8.51 -14.23
N ASP A 169 -14.59 8.31 -15.52
CA ASP A 169 -13.23 8.05 -16.01
C ASP A 169 -12.45 9.36 -16.33
N LYS A 170 -12.95 10.50 -15.86
CA LYS A 170 -12.33 11.81 -16.09
C LYS A 170 -11.47 12.20 -14.90
N TYR A 171 -10.22 12.55 -15.20
CA TYR A 171 -9.32 13.11 -14.20
C TYR A 171 -9.59 14.59 -13.95
N ILE A 172 -9.55 14.98 -12.68
CA ILE A 172 -9.80 16.34 -12.23
C ILE A 172 -8.64 16.83 -11.38
N SER A 173 -8.39 18.13 -11.40
CA SER A 173 -7.43 18.82 -10.51
C SER A 173 -8.11 19.74 -9.52
N SER A 174 -9.44 19.92 -9.65
CA SER A 174 -10.23 20.73 -8.74
C SER A 174 -11.68 20.23 -8.64
N LEU A 175 -12.33 20.56 -7.53
CA LEU A 175 -13.73 20.25 -7.27
C LEU A 175 -14.41 21.46 -6.65
N ARG A 176 -15.63 21.77 -7.07
CA ARG A 176 -16.44 22.84 -6.48
C ARG A 176 -17.48 22.26 -5.54
N LEU A 177 -17.56 22.81 -4.33
CA LEU A 177 -18.51 22.43 -3.30
C LEU A 177 -19.18 23.66 -2.71
N LYS A 178 -20.50 23.58 -2.53
CA LYS A 178 -21.27 24.55 -1.75
C LYS A 178 -20.91 24.44 -0.28
N ASP A 179 -21.36 25.42 0.50
CA ASP A 179 -21.22 25.34 1.95
C ASP A 179 -21.88 24.07 2.51
N ASN A 180 -21.19 23.42 3.44
CA ASN A 180 -21.58 22.18 4.11
C ASN A 180 -21.82 20.97 3.17
N GLU A 181 -21.52 21.09 1.88
CA GLU A 181 -21.60 19.99 0.91
C GLU A 181 -20.46 18.99 1.13
N SER A 182 -20.79 17.70 1.02
CA SER A 182 -19.82 16.60 1.06
C SER A 182 -19.84 15.87 -0.27
N LYS A 183 -18.66 15.54 -0.80
CA LYS A 183 -18.50 14.67 -1.98
C LYS A 183 -17.37 13.68 -1.77
N SER A 184 -17.57 12.49 -2.28
CA SER A 184 -16.52 11.49 -2.39
C SER A 184 -15.67 11.73 -3.64
N LEU A 185 -14.39 11.46 -3.52
CA LEU A 185 -13.36 11.61 -4.54
C LEU A 185 -12.44 10.40 -4.47
N ASN A 186 -12.04 9.87 -5.61
CA ASN A 186 -11.10 8.77 -5.68
C ASN A 186 -9.71 9.25 -6.09
N VAL A 187 -8.68 8.71 -5.44
CA VAL A 187 -7.28 8.86 -5.84
C VAL A 187 -6.83 7.56 -6.47
N GLU A 188 -6.65 7.60 -7.77
CA GLU A 188 -6.19 6.48 -8.57
C GLU A 188 -4.67 6.53 -8.69
N VAL A 189 -4.01 5.45 -8.29
CA VAL A 189 -2.56 5.33 -8.27
C VAL A 189 -2.14 4.10 -9.06
N THR A 190 -1.31 4.31 -10.08
CA THR A 190 -0.63 3.25 -10.82
C THR A 190 0.86 3.35 -10.52
N PRO A 191 1.44 2.36 -9.81
CA PRO A 191 2.86 2.36 -9.51
C PRO A 191 3.72 2.30 -10.77
N ASP A 192 4.97 2.74 -10.65
CA ASP A 192 5.96 2.41 -11.68
C ASP A 192 6.13 0.89 -11.79
N ARG A 193 6.20 0.38 -13.02
CA ARG A 193 6.34 -1.06 -13.32
C ARG A 193 7.64 -1.66 -12.77
N PHE A 194 8.63 -0.84 -12.40
CA PHE A 194 9.88 -1.25 -11.80
C PHE A 194 10.05 -0.70 -10.38
N CYS A 195 8.96 -0.32 -9.70
CA CYS A 195 9.04 0.02 -8.29
C CYS A 195 9.40 -1.23 -7.46
N LYS A 196 10.22 -1.03 -6.43
CA LYS A 196 10.65 -2.10 -5.52
C LYS A 196 9.52 -2.41 -4.54
N ALA A 197 9.52 -3.61 -3.99
CA ALA A 197 8.66 -3.93 -2.85
C ALA A 197 8.98 -3.00 -1.66
N GLY A 198 7.95 -2.55 -0.97
CA GLY A 198 8.09 -1.60 0.14
C GLY A 198 6.86 -0.76 0.38
N GLU A 199 6.96 0.15 1.35
CA GLU A 199 5.91 1.11 1.68
C GLU A 199 6.16 2.45 0.97
N TYR A 200 5.12 2.99 0.35
CA TYR A 200 5.14 4.27 -0.34
C TYR A 200 4.02 5.16 0.21
N VAL A 201 4.39 6.33 0.72
CA VAL A 201 3.45 7.33 1.23
C VAL A 201 3.20 8.38 0.16
N ILE A 202 1.93 8.74 -0.02
CA ILE A 202 1.44 9.72 -0.98
C ILE A 202 0.61 10.74 -0.19
N PRO A 203 1.24 11.84 0.29
CA PRO A 203 0.51 12.94 0.86
C PRO A 203 -0.37 13.59 -0.20
N VAL A 204 -1.66 13.73 0.11
CA VAL A 204 -2.65 14.46 -0.67
C VAL A 204 -2.99 15.74 0.07
N THR A 205 -3.01 16.86 -0.65
CA THR A 205 -3.36 18.16 -0.11
C THR A 205 -4.52 18.74 -0.90
N ILE A 206 -5.57 19.13 -0.18
CA ILE A 206 -6.75 19.80 -0.70
C ILE A 206 -6.78 21.22 -0.14
N SER A 207 -6.86 22.22 -1.00
CA SER A 207 -6.79 23.63 -0.58
C SER A 207 -7.86 24.49 -1.26
N ALA A 208 -8.40 25.46 -0.52
CA ALA A 208 -9.30 26.49 -1.05
C ALA A 208 -8.98 27.84 -0.37
N GLY A 209 -8.36 28.76 -1.11
CA GLY A 209 -7.84 30.01 -0.53
C GLY A 209 -6.77 29.73 0.53
N ASP A 210 -6.99 30.22 1.75
CA ASP A 210 -6.09 30.02 2.90
C ASP A 210 -6.37 28.71 3.67
N SER A 211 -7.50 28.05 3.42
CA SER A 211 -7.84 26.78 4.07
C SER A 211 -7.18 25.61 3.35
N LYS A 212 -6.61 24.67 4.13
CA LYS A 212 -6.02 23.42 3.62
C LYS A 212 -6.39 22.22 4.50
N ALA A 213 -6.48 21.05 3.88
CA ALA A 213 -6.54 19.75 4.52
C ALA A 213 -5.58 18.78 3.85
N GLU A 214 -5.03 17.87 4.64
CA GLU A 214 -4.05 16.89 4.19
C GLU A 214 -4.51 15.49 4.60
N ALA A 215 -4.30 14.51 3.72
CA ALA A 215 -4.48 13.09 4.01
C ALA A 215 -3.25 12.32 3.53
N GLU A 216 -2.79 11.37 4.34
CA GLU A 216 -1.70 10.49 3.95
C GLU A 216 -2.24 9.16 3.46
N LEU A 217 -2.02 8.87 2.18
CA LEU A 217 -2.34 7.59 1.56
C LEU A 217 -1.08 6.72 1.51
N LYS A 218 -1.19 5.43 1.81
CA LYS A 218 -0.06 4.50 1.81
C LYS A 218 -0.35 3.31 0.90
N ILE A 219 0.61 2.98 0.04
CA ILE A 219 0.60 1.74 -0.74
C ILE A 219 1.75 0.86 -0.28
N ILE A 220 1.44 -0.41 0.02
CA ILE A 220 2.42 -1.45 0.31
C ILE A 220 2.56 -2.33 -0.94
N ILE A 221 3.68 -2.17 -1.66
CA ILE A 221 4.00 -2.99 -2.82
C ILE A 221 4.53 -4.34 -2.36
N THR A 222 3.81 -5.40 -2.68
CA THR A 222 4.22 -6.78 -2.38
C THR A 222 5.28 -7.25 -3.39
N GLY A 223 6.24 -8.05 -2.92
CA GLY A 223 7.33 -8.59 -3.74
C GLY A 223 6.84 -9.64 -4.73
N THR A 224 6.96 -9.34 -6.01
CA THR A 224 6.70 -10.24 -7.13
C THR A 224 8.01 -10.65 -7.78
N TYR A 225 8.11 -11.91 -8.23
CA TYR A 225 9.29 -12.47 -8.88
C TYR A 225 8.92 -12.76 -10.33
N ARG A 226 9.55 -12.06 -11.28
CA ARG A 226 9.30 -12.24 -12.71
C ARG A 226 10.59 -12.04 -13.50
N LEU A 227 11.01 -13.08 -14.21
CA LEU A 227 12.13 -13.05 -15.16
C LEU A 227 11.59 -12.93 -16.59
N GLU A 228 12.34 -12.23 -17.42
CA GLU A 228 12.15 -12.14 -18.86
C GLU A 228 13.52 -12.32 -19.51
N ALA A 229 13.65 -13.27 -20.42
CA ALA A 229 14.85 -13.51 -21.19
C ALA A 229 14.59 -13.35 -22.69
N GLY A 230 15.62 -13.03 -23.44
CA GLY A 230 15.51 -12.90 -24.90
C GLY A 230 16.80 -12.42 -25.54
N THR A 231 16.75 -12.13 -26.83
CA THR A 231 17.90 -11.54 -27.57
C THR A 231 17.57 -10.10 -27.94
N ALA A 232 18.59 -9.26 -28.11
CA ALA A 232 18.39 -7.85 -28.45
C ALA A 232 17.63 -7.65 -29.78
N THR A 233 17.73 -8.61 -30.71
CA THR A 233 17.07 -8.60 -32.02
C THR A 233 15.73 -9.32 -32.03
N GLY A 234 15.37 -10.03 -30.96
CA GLY A 234 14.21 -10.94 -30.91
C GLY A 234 14.40 -12.23 -31.73
N LEU A 235 15.54 -12.40 -32.40
CA LEU A 235 15.85 -13.63 -33.14
C LEU A 235 16.38 -14.69 -32.17
N LEU A 236 15.69 -15.82 -32.10
CA LEU A 236 16.11 -17.01 -31.37
C LEU A 236 16.70 -18.05 -32.34
N SER A 237 17.61 -17.61 -33.20
CA SER A 237 18.29 -18.49 -34.14
C SER A 237 19.79 -18.22 -34.21
N LEU A 238 20.53 -19.30 -34.47
CA LEU A 238 21.99 -19.30 -34.55
C LEU A 238 22.42 -20.23 -35.68
N THR A 239 23.40 -19.83 -36.47
CA THR A 239 24.03 -20.70 -37.47
C THR A 239 25.45 -21.00 -37.05
N THR A 240 25.84 -22.27 -37.10
CA THR A 240 27.21 -22.71 -36.80
C THR A 240 27.60 -23.92 -37.65
N GLU A 241 28.87 -24.31 -37.59
CA GLU A 241 29.40 -25.52 -38.23
C GLU A 241 29.57 -26.64 -37.20
N LYS A 242 29.79 -27.88 -37.67
CA LYS A 242 30.02 -29.04 -36.80
C LYS A 242 31.31 -28.84 -36.00
N GLY A 243 31.25 -29.04 -34.68
CA GLY A 243 32.40 -28.90 -33.80
C GLY A 243 32.85 -27.46 -33.54
N GLU A 244 32.24 -26.47 -34.19
CA GLU A 244 32.60 -25.05 -34.05
C GLU A 244 31.62 -24.32 -33.11
N PRO A 245 32.11 -23.39 -32.27
CA PRO A 245 31.26 -22.63 -31.37
C PRO A 245 30.43 -21.59 -32.12
N GLY A 246 29.11 -21.70 -31.99
CA GLY A 246 28.18 -20.62 -32.31
C GLY A 246 27.87 -19.82 -31.05
N ASN A 247 28.12 -18.51 -31.06
CA ASN A 247 27.88 -17.64 -29.92
C ASN A 247 26.64 -16.76 -30.13
N ILE A 248 25.84 -16.60 -29.10
CA ILE A 248 24.73 -15.66 -29.07
C ILE A 248 24.67 -14.96 -27.71
N SER A 249 24.24 -13.70 -27.70
CA SER A 249 23.99 -12.96 -26.47
C SER A 249 22.50 -12.94 -26.16
N ILE A 250 22.14 -13.44 -24.99
CA ILE A 250 20.81 -13.28 -24.42
C ILE A 250 20.85 -12.22 -23.32
N TYR A 251 19.74 -11.54 -23.08
CA TYR A 251 19.54 -10.75 -21.88
C TYR A 251 18.65 -11.51 -20.91
N VAL A 252 18.80 -11.21 -19.62
CA VAL A 252 17.94 -11.63 -18.53
C VAL A 252 17.54 -10.37 -17.77
N LYS A 253 16.24 -10.14 -17.63
CA LYS A 253 15.67 -8.95 -17.02
C LYS A 253 14.74 -9.32 -15.88
N ASN A 254 14.85 -8.61 -14.77
CA ASN A 254 13.89 -8.71 -13.68
C ASN A 254 12.76 -7.69 -13.90
N THR A 255 11.56 -8.19 -14.17
CA THR A 255 10.33 -7.39 -14.36
C THR A 255 9.38 -7.45 -13.16
N GLY A 256 9.79 -8.12 -12.08
CA GLY A 256 9.09 -8.15 -10.80
C GLY A 256 9.56 -7.05 -9.83
N SER A 257 8.87 -6.89 -8.71
CA SER A 257 9.17 -5.88 -7.68
C SER A 257 10.16 -6.33 -6.61
N ALA A 258 10.57 -7.60 -6.60
CA ALA A 258 11.57 -8.14 -5.69
C ALA A 258 12.89 -8.46 -6.40
N THR A 259 14.01 -8.34 -5.69
CA THR A 259 15.32 -8.81 -6.18
C THR A 259 15.29 -10.33 -6.34
N ILE A 260 15.78 -10.82 -7.48
CA ILE A 260 15.85 -12.26 -7.77
C ILE A 260 17.28 -12.72 -7.53
N HIS A 261 17.44 -13.70 -6.65
CA HIS A 261 18.72 -14.29 -6.29
C HIS A 261 18.95 -15.63 -6.99
N ASN A 262 20.23 -16.01 -7.09
CA ASN A 262 20.69 -17.32 -7.55
C ASN A 262 20.07 -17.73 -8.89
N ILE A 263 20.25 -16.89 -9.92
CA ILE A 263 19.78 -17.21 -11.26
C ILE A 263 20.78 -18.16 -11.91
N GLU A 264 20.33 -19.37 -12.22
CA GLU A 264 21.07 -20.44 -12.85
C GLU A 264 20.58 -20.68 -14.29
N PHE A 265 21.48 -21.21 -15.11
CA PHE A 265 21.20 -21.51 -16.52
C PHE A 265 21.29 -23.01 -16.77
N LEU A 266 20.28 -23.56 -17.43
CA LEU A 266 20.26 -24.95 -17.87
C LEU A 266 20.02 -25.02 -19.38
N SER A 267 20.55 -26.07 -20.00
CA SER A 267 20.38 -26.30 -21.43
C SER A 267 19.79 -27.69 -21.70
N ILE A 268 18.75 -27.77 -22.52
CA ILE A 268 18.24 -29.00 -23.12
C ILE A 268 18.77 -29.04 -24.55
N LYS A 269 19.61 -30.02 -24.86
CA LYS A 269 20.36 -30.08 -26.11
C LYS A 269 20.46 -31.52 -26.65
N PRO A 270 20.71 -31.70 -27.94
CA PRO A 270 21.01 -33.02 -28.51
C PRO A 270 22.21 -33.70 -27.82
N GLU A 271 22.29 -35.02 -27.96
CA GLU A 271 23.37 -35.82 -27.40
C GLU A 271 24.74 -35.35 -27.91
N ASN A 272 25.74 -35.38 -27.03
CA ASN A 272 27.13 -34.96 -27.28
C ASN A 272 27.35 -33.47 -27.65
N TRP A 273 26.31 -32.64 -27.62
CA TRP A 273 26.47 -31.19 -27.81
C TRP A 273 26.96 -30.52 -26.52
N LYS A 274 27.65 -29.38 -26.67
CA LYS A 274 28.12 -28.57 -25.54
C LYS A 274 27.43 -27.21 -25.55
N VAL A 275 26.91 -26.78 -24.40
CA VAL A 275 26.33 -25.44 -24.21
C VAL A 275 26.95 -24.85 -22.94
N GLU A 276 27.51 -23.65 -23.06
CA GLU A 276 28.14 -22.91 -21.97
C GLU A 276 27.53 -21.51 -21.85
N PHE A 277 27.43 -21.02 -20.62
CA PHE A 277 26.90 -19.69 -20.31
C PHE A 277 27.99 -18.84 -19.64
N LYS A 278 28.10 -17.57 -20.05
CA LYS A 278 29.02 -16.60 -19.45
C LYS A 278 28.27 -15.31 -19.13
N PRO A 279 28.09 -14.96 -17.84
CA PRO A 279 28.50 -15.72 -16.64
C PRO A 279 27.70 -17.03 -16.46
N GLU A 280 28.24 -17.98 -15.70
CA GLU A 280 27.60 -19.28 -15.42
C GLU A 280 26.39 -19.16 -14.48
N LYS A 281 26.32 -18.08 -13.69
CA LYS A 281 25.19 -17.73 -12.82
C LYS A 281 25.14 -16.23 -12.56
N ILE A 282 23.99 -15.74 -12.12
CA ILE A 282 23.80 -14.37 -11.66
C ILE A 282 23.37 -14.41 -10.19
N GLU A 283 24.24 -13.92 -9.28
CA GLU A 283 23.99 -13.92 -7.83
C GLU A 283 22.72 -13.16 -7.43
N ALA A 284 22.52 -11.99 -8.04
CA ALA A 284 21.38 -11.14 -7.81
C ALA A 284 21.08 -10.28 -9.03
N LEU A 285 19.79 -10.06 -9.27
CA LEU A 285 19.25 -9.16 -10.28
C LEU A 285 18.19 -8.26 -9.64
N GLU A 286 18.52 -6.99 -9.44
CA GLU A 286 17.60 -6.00 -8.89
C GLU A 286 16.40 -5.75 -9.82
N THR A 287 15.29 -5.28 -9.25
CA THR A 287 14.10 -4.88 -10.02
C THR A 287 14.44 -3.91 -11.14
N GLY A 288 13.89 -4.16 -12.33
CA GLY A 288 14.10 -3.34 -13.53
C GLY A 288 15.47 -3.51 -14.18
N SER A 289 16.42 -4.17 -13.51
CA SER A 289 17.76 -4.40 -14.04
C SER A 289 17.77 -5.51 -15.09
N LEU A 290 18.72 -5.36 -16.02
CA LEU A 290 18.99 -6.32 -17.08
C LEU A 290 20.47 -6.70 -17.05
N LYS A 291 20.76 -7.98 -17.27
CA LYS A 291 22.12 -8.48 -17.48
C LYS A 291 22.21 -9.26 -18.78
N GLN A 292 23.33 -9.12 -19.46
CA GLN A 292 23.64 -9.88 -20.66
C GLN A 292 24.40 -11.16 -20.27
N VAL A 293 24.07 -12.25 -20.96
CA VAL A 293 24.70 -13.57 -20.81
C VAL A 293 25.07 -14.05 -22.21
N GLU A 294 26.34 -14.37 -22.41
CA GLU A 294 26.82 -15.00 -23.63
C GLU A 294 26.59 -16.51 -23.55
N VAL A 295 26.01 -17.07 -24.59
CA VAL A 295 25.74 -18.50 -24.74
C VAL A 295 26.57 -19.02 -25.88
N SER A 296 27.41 -20.02 -25.60
CA SER A 296 28.22 -20.72 -26.60
C SER A 296 27.64 -22.11 -26.83
N ILE A 297 27.24 -22.40 -28.06
CA ILE A 297 26.64 -23.68 -28.47
C ILE A 297 27.59 -24.34 -29.48
N VAL A 298 28.11 -25.51 -29.12
CA VAL A 298 29.01 -26.31 -29.96
C VAL A 298 28.28 -27.59 -30.36
N PRO A 299 27.90 -27.75 -31.65
CA PRO A 299 27.39 -29.00 -32.15
C PRO A 299 28.45 -30.09 -32.09
N ALA A 300 28.02 -31.34 -31.89
CA ALA A 300 28.90 -32.50 -32.00
C ALA A 300 29.58 -32.55 -33.39
N GLN A 301 30.79 -33.12 -33.48
CA GLN A 301 31.51 -33.22 -34.76
C GLN A 301 30.75 -34.13 -35.76
N GLU A 302 30.06 -35.12 -35.24
CA GLU A 302 29.22 -36.08 -35.95
C GLU A 302 27.79 -35.57 -36.22
N ALA A 303 27.43 -34.36 -35.77
CA ALA A 303 26.09 -33.81 -35.99
C ALA A 303 25.72 -33.79 -37.49
N LEU A 304 24.46 -34.03 -37.83
CA LEU A 304 23.99 -33.92 -39.21
C LEU A 304 23.78 -32.45 -39.58
N VAL A 305 23.83 -32.16 -40.88
CA VAL A 305 23.47 -30.82 -41.38
C VAL A 305 21.97 -30.69 -41.28
N GLY A 306 21.48 -29.61 -40.65
CA GLY A 306 20.07 -29.41 -40.41
C GLY A 306 19.79 -28.41 -39.30
N ASP A 307 18.52 -28.30 -38.94
CA ASP A 307 18.04 -27.44 -37.86
C ASP A 307 17.77 -28.26 -36.60
N TYR A 308 18.24 -27.75 -35.47
CA TYR A 308 18.07 -28.35 -34.16
C TYR A 308 17.41 -27.35 -33.22
N ALA A 309 16.58 -27.85 -32.30
CA ALA A 309 16.08 -27.06 -31.19
C ALA A 309 17.00 -27.24 -29.97
N VAL A 310 17.42 -26.14 -29.36
CA VAL A 310 18.17 -26.11 -28.11
C VAL A 310 17.38 -25.26 -27.12
N GLY A 311 16.87 -25.89 -26.05
CA GLY A 311 16.18 -25.19 -24.98
C GLY A 311 17.17 -24.57 -23.99
N LEU A 312 16.99 -23.31 -23.64
CA LEU A 312 17.72 -22.62 -22.58
C LEU A 312 16.73 -22.27 -21.47
N SER A 313 16.93 -22.80 -20.27
CA SER A 313 16.08 -22.54 -19.10
C SER A 313 16.82 -21.63 -18.14
N ILE A 314 16.22 -20.49 -17.80
CA ILE A 314 16.73 -19.50 -16.86
C ILE A 314 15.92 -19.64 -15.57
N ARG A 315 16.55 -20.03 -14.46
CA ARG A 315 15.85 -20.32 -13.20
C ARG A 315 16.37 -19.45 -12.07
N GLY A 316 15.50 -18.67 -11.45
CA GLY A 316 15.76 -17.98 -10.19
C GLY A 316 14.92 -18.57 -9.04
N GLU A 317 15.09 -18.02 -7.84
CA GLU A 317 14.51 -18.53 -6.58
C GLU A 317 12.99 -18.85 -6.65
N LYS A 318 12.20 -18.06 -7.40
CA LYS A 318 10.72 -18.19 -7.48
C LYS A 318 10.16 -17.85 -8.87
N SER A 319 11.02 -17.77 -9.88
CA SER A 319 10.63 -17.43 -11.25
C SER A 319 11.57 -18.11 -12.22
N SER A 320 11.04 -18.51 -13.37
CA SER A 320 11.81 -19.06 -14.47
C SER A 320 11.28 -18.53 -15.80
N ASP A 321 12.14 -18.57 -16.80
CA ASP A 321 11.79 -18.30 -18.19
C ASP A 321 12.57 -19.27 -19.10
N ASP A 322 12.00 -19.61 -20.25
CA ASP A 322 12.55 -20.60 -21.17
C ASP A 322 12.63 -20.03 -22.59
N LEU A 323 13.79 -20.23 -23.23
CA LEU A 323 14.02 -19.86 -24.63
C LEU A 323 14.25 -21.11 -25.47
N GLU A 324 13.54 -21.23 -26.59
CA GLU A 324 13.80 -22.28 -27.59
C GLU A 324 14.62 -21.70 -28.75
N MET A 325 15.88 -22.10 -28.83
CA MET A 325 16.82 -21.65 -29.85
C MET A 325 16.82 -22.60 -31.05
N ARG A 326 16.64 -22.07 -32.26
CA ARG A 326 16.90 -22.80 -33.50
C ARG A 326 18.37 -22.70 -33.88
N VAL A 327 19.07 -23.83 -33.88
CA VAL A 327 20.48 -23.91 -34.28
C VAL A 327 20.59 -24.62 -35.63
N THR A 328 21.01 -23.87 -36.65
CA THR A 328 21.26 -24.40 -37.99
C THR A 328 22.73 -24.83 -38.10
N VAL A 329 22.96 -26.14 -38.27
CA VAL A 329 24.28 -26.73 -38.46
C VAL A 329 24.59 -26.83 -39.95
N LYS A 330 25.65 -26.16 -40.40
CA LYS A 330 26.13 -26.22 -41.78
C LYS A 330 27.29 -27.19 -41.95
N ALA A 331 27.45 -27.67 -43.18
CA ALA A 331 28.65 -28.40 -43.58
C ALA A 331 29.85 -27.46 -43.54
N SER A 332 31.00 -27.98 -43.10
CA SER A 332 32.21 -27.17 -43.09
C SER A 332 32.66 -26.82 -44.50
N ALA A 333 32.93 -25.53 -44.75
CA ALA A 333 33.44 -25.05 -46.03
C ALA A 333 34.85 -25.58 -46.35
N ALA A 334 35.58 -26.11 -45.36
CA ALA A 334 36.93 -26.65 -45.53
C ALA A 334 36.99 -27.80 -46.54
N TRP A 335 35.94 -28.65 -46.59
CA TRP A 335 35.85 -29.76 -47.54
C TRP A 335 35.72 -29.29 -48.99
N GLY A 336 35.09 -28.14 -49.22
CA GLY A 336 35.02 -27.53 -50.55
C GLY A 336 36.41 -27.16 -51.07
N TRP A 337 37.24 -26.56 -50.21
CA TRP A 337 38.62 -26.21 -50.56
C TRP A 337 39.53 -27.43 -50.75
N ILE A 338 39.36 -28.47 -49.93
CA ILE A 338 40.09 -29.74 -50.12
C ILE A 338 39.70 -30.36 -51.49
N GLY A 339 38.41 -30.37 -51.82
CA GLY A 339 37.94 -30.83 -53.13
C GLY A 339 38.55 -30.06 -54.29
N ILE A 340 38.55 -28.72 -54.22
CA ILE A 340 39.18 -27.86 -55.25
C ILE A 340 40.69 -28.16 -55.35
N GLY A 341 41.38 -28.29 -54.22
CA GLY A 341 42.80 -28.63 -54.19
C GLY A 341 43.10 -29.96 -54.89
N ILE A 342 42.29 -30.99 -54.64
CA ILE A 342 42.39 -32.28 -55.32
C ILE A 342 42.15 -32.12 -56.83
N ILE A 343 41.13 -31.37 -57.25
CA ILE A 343 40.84 -31.13 -58.67
C ILE A 343 42.03 -30.45 -59.37
N VAL A 344 42.58 -29.40 -58.77
CA VAL A 344 43.76 -28.68 -59.30
C VAL A 344 44.95 -29.61 -59.41
N LEU A 345 45.20 -30.45 -58.40
CA LEU A 345 46.29 -31.42 -58.40
C LEU A 345 46.12 -32.44 -59.54
N VAL A 346 44.91 -32.94 -59.76
CA VAL A 346 44.60 -33.85 -60.87
C VAL A 346 44.81 -33.18 -62.23
N ILE A 347 44.36 -31.94 -62.42
CA ILE A 347 44.55 -31.18 -63.67
C ILE A 347 46.03 -30.98 -63.96
N LEU A 348 46.82 -30.56 -62.96
CA LEU A 348 48.28 -30.38 -63.11
C LEU A 348 48.99 -31.71 -63.42
N GLY A 349 48.56 -32.81 -62.78
CA GLY A 349 49.08 -34.14 -63.05
C GLY A 349 48.81 -34.61 -64.50
N LEU A 350 47.58 -34.41 -64.98
CA LEU A 350 47.22 -34.72 -66.36
C LEU A 350 47.98 -33.83 -67.36
N PHE A 351 48.11 -32.53 -67.09
CA PHE A 351 48.89 -31.62 -67.92
C PHE A 351 50.37 -32.04 -68.00
N GLY A 352 50.98 -32.39 -66.86
CA GLY A 352 52.34 -32.89 -66.81
C GLY A 352 52.54 -34.17 -67.62
N LEU A 353 51.60 -35.12 -67.54
CA LEU A 353 51.61 -36.33 -68.36
C LEU A 353 51.49 -36.02 -69.85
N PHE A 354 50.61 -35.11 -70.24
CA PHE A 354 50.46 -34.68 -71.64
C PHE A 354 51.74 -34.03 -72.19
N VAL A 355 52.42 -33.16 -71.42
CA VAL A 355 53.69 -32.55 -71.83
C VAL A 355 54.82 -33.59 -71.92
N SER A 356 54.83 -34.58 -71.02
CA SER A 356 55.83 -35.65 -70.99
C SER A 356 55.66 -36.71 -72.08
N LEU A 357 54.43 -37.09 -72.40
CA LEU A 357 54.10 -38.21 -73.30
C LEU A 357 53.65 -37.75 -74.70
N GLY A 358 53.15 -36.52 -74.85
CA GLY A 358 52.77 -35.91 -76.13
C GLY A 358 53.95 -35.38 -76.95
N ARG A 359 55.19 -35.49 -76.43
CA ARG A 359 56.43 -35.18 -77.15
C ARG A 359 57.03 -36.46 -77.74
N ARG A 360 56.29 -37.12 -78.63
CA ARG A 360 56.76 -38.14 -79.57
C ARG A 360 55.99 -38.06 -80.86
#